data_AF-A0A2I0P407-F1
#
_entry.id   AF-A0A2I0P407-F1
#
_cell.length_a   1.000
_cell.length_b   1.000
_cell.length_c   1.000
_cell.angle_alpha   90.00
_cell.angle_beta   90.00
_cell.angle_gamma   90.00
#
_symmetry.space_group_name_H-M   'P 1'
#
loop_
_entity.id
_entity.type
_entity.pdbx_description
1 polymer ?
#
loop_
_entity_poly.entity_id
_entity_poly.type
_entity_poly.pdbx_seq_one_letter_code
_entity_poly.pdbx_strand_id
1 'polypeptide(L)'
;MKRNINLQRYPIGTRIRMQMRYQAIFLVILCSALVASVHAQTGEEWFEIGSAHFDNSSFTEAIQAWEKASEADSTLSANAWYNIGLAYAGMKQYEDAIKAWDKTIALAPSSPIAYDNKGTALAILGRNEEAITSYNEAIRLDPQQAKFQADRDLLIENMKKTKSPLSPMIAFMAIIIGACCAGVYRRRP
;
A
#
# COMPACT_ATOMS: atom_id res chain seq x y z
N MET A 1 -25.69 69.16 -25.76
CA MET A 1 -24.50 68.31 -25.54
C MET A 1 -24.93 66.84 -25.64
N LYS A 2 -24.87 66.22 -26.82
CA LYS A 2 -25.11 64.78 -27.01
C LYS A 2 -23.89 64.24 -27.78
N ARG A 3 -23.02 63.49 -27.10
CA ARG A 3 -21.91 62.77 -27.77
C ARG A 3 -22.54 61.61 -28.54
N ASN A 4 -22.62 61.73 -29.86
CA ASN A 4 -22.94 60.62 -30.75
C ASN A 4 -21.78 59.63 -30.68
N ILE A 5 -21.98 58.52 -29.96
CA ILE A 5 -21.05 57.39 -29.93
C ILE A 5 -21.17 56.73 -31.30
N ASN A 6 -20.16 56.99 -32.14
CA ASN A 6 -20.06 56.47 -33.50
C ASN A 6 -19.72 54.98 -33.40
N LEU A 7 -20.73 54.12 -33.29
CA LEU A 7 -20.60 52.67 -33.36
C LEU A 7 -20.17 52.31 -34.79
N GLN A 8 -18.85 52.19 -35.00
CA GLN A 8 -18.27 51.69 -36.24
C GLN A 8 -18.95 50.36 -36.60
N ARG A 9 -19.77 50.38 -37.66
CA ARG A 9 -20.39 49.19 -38.23
C ARG A 9 -19.30 48.39 -38.95
N TYR A 10 -18.70 47.43 -38.25
CA TYR A 10 -17.79 46.47 -38.85
C TYR A 10 -18.43 45.78 -40.08
N PRO A 11 -17.69 45.62 -41.20
CA PRO A 11 -18.24 45.05 -42.44
C PRO A 11 -18.72 43.61 -42.21
N ILE A 12 -19.85 43.24 -42.83
CA ILE A 12 -20.57 41.97 -42.62
C ILE A 12 -19.65 40.75 -42.75
N GLY A 13 -18.71 40.77 -43.71
CA GLY A 13 -17.72 39.70 -43.88
C GLY A 13 -16.76 39.52 -42.70
N THR A 14 -16.42 40.59 -41.97
CA THR A 14 -15.59 40.49 -40.76
C THR A 14 -16.34 39.92 -39.57
N ARG A 15 -17.65 40.19 -39.46
CA ARG A 15 -18.51 39.60 -38.42
C ARG A 15 -18.71 38.10 -38.64
N ILE A 16 -18.97 37.67 -39.88
CA ILE A 16 -19.12 36.25 -40.23
C ILE A 16 -17.80 35.51 -39.98
N ARG A 17 -16.67 36.09 -40.39
CA ARG A 17 -15.33 35.50 -40.16
C ARG A 17 -15.00 35.39 -38.67
N MET A 18 -15.44 36.34 -37.86
CA MET A 18 -15.25 36.33 -36.41
C MET A 18 -16.17 35.29 -35.73
N GLN A 19 -17.45 35.22 -36.10
CA GLN A 19 -18.37 34.18 -35.58
C GLN A 19 -17.93 32.76 -35.96
N MET A 20 -17.47 32.55 -37.19
CA MET A 20 -16.93 31.26 -37.63
C MET A 20 -15.69 30.85 -36.83
N ARG A 21 -14.82 31.81 -36.47
CA ARG A 21 -13.65 31.55 -35.61
C ARG A 21 -14.06 31.19 -34.18
N TYR A 22 -15.03 31.89 -33.60
CA TYR A 22 -15.54 31.56 -32.27
C TYR A 22 -16.20 30.18 -32.23
N GLN A 23 -16.99 29.84 -33.25
CA GLN A 23 -17.60 28.50 -33.36
C GLN A 23 -16.54 27.40 -33.51
N ALA A 24 -15.48 27.63 -34.30
CA ALA A 24 -14.39 26.67 -34.44
C ALA A 24 -13.61 26.47 -33.13
N ILE A 25 -13.30 27.55 -32.40
CA ILE A 25 -12.61 27.47 -31.10
C ILE A 25 -13.48 26.75 -30.07
N PHE A 26 -14.78 27.07 -30.01
CA PHE A 26 -15.73 26.40 -29.11
C PHE A 26 -15.86 24.90 -29.43
N LEU A 27 -15.93 24.53 -30.71
CA LEU A 27 -15.97 23.14 -31.14
C LEU A 27 -14.68 22.39 -30.77
N VAL A 28 -13.51 23.01 -30.93
CA VAL A 28 -12.22 22.40 -30.54
C VAL A 28 -12.15 22.21 -29.03
N ILE A 29 -12.58 23.18 -28.23
CA ILE A 29 -12.61 23.08 -26.76
C ILE A 29 -13.61 21.99 -26.35
N LEU A 30 -14.80 21.96 -26.94
CA LEU A 30 -15.83 20.94 -26.69
C LEU A 30 -15.33 19.55 -27.09
N CYS A 31 -14.67 19.41 -28.25
CA CYS A 31 -14.05 18.16 -28.69
C CYS A 31 -12.92 17.74 -27.76
N SER A 32 -12.08 18.64 -27.27
CA SER A 32 -11.01 18.30 -26.31
C SER A 32 -11.57 17.87 -24.94
N ALA A 33 -12.64 18.53 -24.48
CA ALA A 33 -13.36 18.15 -23.27
C ALA A 33 -14.07 16.79 -23.44
N LEU A 34 -14.65 16.55 -24.62
CA LEU A 34 -15.26 15.27 -24.99
C LEU A 34 -14.19 14.16 -25.05
N VAL A 35 -13.04 14.39 -25.66
CA VAL A 35 -11.91 13.44 -25.70
C VAL A 35 -11.39 13.15 -24.30
N ALA A 36 -11.29 14.14 -23.41
CA ALA A 36 -10.94 13.93 -22.01
C ALA A 36 -11.99 13.09 -21.25
N SER A 37 -13.28 13.20 -21.62
CA SER A 37 -14.36 12.38 -21.06
C SER A 37 -14.56 11.01 -21.75
N VAL A 38 -13.95 10.78 -22.92
CA VAL A 38 -14.08 9.54 -23.71
C VAL A 38 -12.96 8.54 -23.40
N HIS A 39 -11.86 8.97 -22.76
CA HIS A 39 -10.97 8.04 -22.06
C HIS A 39 -11.67 7.64 -20.76
N ALA A 40 -12.71 6.81 -20.86
CA ALA A 40 -13.19 6.05 -19.71
C ALA A 40 -12.03 5.15 -19.32
N GLN A 41 -11.21 5.62 -18.36
CA GLN A 41 -10.05 4.86 -17.92
C GLN A 41 -10.53 3.52 -17.41
N THR A 42 -10.21 2.47 -18.16
CA THR A 42 -10.60 1.11 -17.81
C THR A 42 -9.95 0.72 -16.49
N GLY A 43 -10.47 -0.31 -15.83
CA GLY A 43 -9.81 -0.84 -14.63
C GLY A 43 -8.34 -1.19 -14.89
N GLU A 44 -8.04 -1.72 -16.08
CA GLU A 44 -6.68 -2.03 -16.52
C GLU A 44 -5.80 -0.79 -16.67
N GLU A 45 -6.30 0.31 -17.25
CA GLU A 45 -5.53 1.56 -17.36
C GLU A 45 -5.15 2.12 -16.00
N TRP A 46 -6.10 2.16 -15.05
CA TRP A 46 -5.81 2.56 -13.68
C TRP A 46 -4.81 1.63 -12.99
N PHE A 47 -4.87 0.33 -13.29
CA PHE A 47 -3.94 -0.64 -12.75
C PHE A 47 -2.51 -0.39 -13.22
N GLU A 48 -2.32 -0.13 -14.51
CA GLU A 48 -1.03 0.20 -15.11
C GLU A 48 -0.49 1.55 -14.60
N ILE A 49 -1.34 2.55 -14.45
CA ILE A 49 -0.98 3.83 -13.81
C ILE A 49 -0.47 3.59 -12.39
N GLY A 50 -1.15 2.73 -11.62
CA GLY A 50 -0.73 2.36 -10.27
C GLY A 50 0.66 1.72 -10.25
N SER A 51 0.89 0.75 -11.14
CA SER A 51 2.18 0.08 -11.31
C SER A 51 3.30 1.06 -11.68
N ALA A 52 3.05 1.97 -12.62
CA ALA A 52 4.02 3.00 -13.02
C ALA A 52 4.36 3.96 -11.87
N HIS A 53 3.38 4.35 -11.04
CA HIS A 53 3.65 5.16 -9.86
C HIS A 53 4.44 4.40 -8.79
N PHE A 54 4.16 3.11 -8.61
CA PHE A 54 4.88 2.25 -7.68
C PHE A 54 6.36 2.11 -8.06
N ASP A 55 6.65 1.90 -9.35
CA ASP A 55 8.02 1.83 -9.86
C ASP A 55 8.79 3.14 -9.62
N ASN A 56 8.09 4.27 -9.68
CA ASN A 56 8.62 5.59 -9.34
C ASN A 56 8.62 5.88 -7.84
N SER A 57 8.34 4.90 -6.97
CA SER A 57 8.23 5.03 -5.51
C SER A 57 7.19 6.05 -5.03
N SER A 58 6.26 6.44 -5.90
CA SER A 58 5.13 7.33 -5.60
C SER A 58 3.97 6.49 -5.04
N PHE A 59 4.16 5.96 -3.83
CA PHE A 59 3.28 4.95 -3.25
C PHE A 59 1.84 5.44 -3.03
N THR A 60 1.66 6.71 -2.68
CA THR A 60 0.33 7.30 -2.44
C THR A 60 -0.52 7.37 -3.70
N GLU A 61 0.08 7.78 -4.81
CA GLU A 61 -0.54 7.86 -6.12
C GLU A 61 -0.82 6.46 -6.68
N ALA A 62 0.11 5.52 -6.43
CA ALA A 62 -0.06 4.11 -6.80
C ALA A 62 -1.30 3.50 -6.13
N ILE A 63 -1.45 3.72 -4.82
CA ILE A 63 -2.61 3.24 -4.04
C ILE A 63 -3.91 3.81 -4.59
N GLN A 64 -3.99 5.12 -4.82
CA GLN A 64 -5.20 5.75 -5.36
C GLN A 64 -5.59 5.19 -6.75
N ALA A 65 -4.60 4.92 -7.59
CA ALA A 65 -4.84 4.34 -8.91
C ALA A 65 -5.35 2.90 -8.80
N TRP A 66 -4.74 2.06 -7.95
CA TRP A 66 -5.22 0.70 -7.72
C TRP A 66 -6.60 0.63 -7.04
N GLU A 67 -6.92 1.57 -6.15
CA GLU A 67 -8.27 1.66 -5.58
C GLU A 67 -9.32 1.90 -6.68
N LYS A 68 -9.06 2.87 -7.57
CA LYS A 68 -9.92 3.12 -8.74
C LYS A 68 -9.99 1.92 -9.68
N ALA A 69 -8.87 1.21 -9.89
CA ALA A 69 -8.86 -0.03 -10.67
C ALA A 69 -9.79 -1.09 -10.07
N SER A 70 -9.76 -1.25 -8.75
CA SER A 70 -10.61 -2.21 -8.03
C SER A 70 -12.11 -1.84 -8.06
N GLU A 71 -12.43 -0.55 -8.09
CA GLU A 71 -13.79 -0.05 -8.22
C GLU A 71 -14.33 -0.19 -9.64
N ALA A 72 -13.48 0.00 -10.65
CA ALA A 72 -13.83 -0.10 -12.05
C ALA A 72 -13.98 -1.56 -12.53
N ASP A 73 -13.14 -2.46 -12.01
CA ASP A 73 -13.16 -3.88 -12.36
C ASP A 73 -12.95 -4.76 -11.11
N SER A 74 -13.99 -5.52 -10.76
CA SER A 74 -13.96 -6.45 -9.64
C SER A 74 -12.99 -7.62 -9.84
N THR A 75 -12.66 -7.97 -11.08
CA THR A 75 -11.70 -9.05 -11.38
C THR A 75 -10.26 -8.65 -11.03
N LEU A 76 -9.95 -7.35 -11.09
CA LEU A 76 -8.64 -6.79 -10.72
C LEU A 76 -8.49 -6.57 -9.21
N SER A 77 -9.60 -6.58 -8.46
CA SER A 77 -9.62 -6.21 -7.04
C SER A 77 -8.59 -6.97 -6.19
N ALA A 78 -8.45 -8.29 -6.37
CA ALA A 78 -7.49 -9.07 -5.60
C ALA A 78 -6.04 -8.62 -5.85
N ASN A 79 -5.66 -8.41 -7.11
CA ASN A 79 -4.31 -7.96 -7.50
C ASN A 79 -4.07 -6.51 -7.07
N ALA A 80 -5.07 -5.65 -7.21
CA ALA A 80 -5.01 -4.26 -6.77
C ALA A 80 -4.77 -4.16 -5.25
N TRP A 81 -5.54 -4.88 -4.44
CA TRP A 81 -5.35 -4.91 -2.98
C TRP A 81 -4.02 -5.53 -2.58
N TYR A 82 -3.51 -6.52 -3.34
CA TYR A 82 -2.19 -7.09 -3.09
C TYR A 82 -1.09 -6.05 -3.26
N ASN A 83 -1.15 -5.29 -4.36
CA ASN A 83 -0.21 -4.24 -4.70
C ASN A 83 -0.31 -3.04 -3.75
N ILE A 84 -1.52 -2.67 -3.32
CA ILE A 84 -1.73 -1.68 -2.25
C ILE A 84 -1.00 -2.11 -0.97
N GLY A 85 -1.05 -3.40 -0.62
CA GLY A 85 -0.30 -3.95 0.51
C GLY A 85 1.22 -3.80 0.37
N LEU A 86 1.75 -4.04 -0.84
CA LEU A 86 3.17 -3.79 -1.13
C LEU A 86 3.55 -2.32 -0.99
N ALA A 87 2.70 -1.39 -1.46
CA ALA A 87 2.94 0.05 -1.33
C ALA A 87 2.95 0.50 0.14
N TYR A 88 1.99 0.05 0.95
CA TYR A 88 1.99 0.32 2.39
C TYR A 88 3.25 -0.25 3.08
N ALA A 89 3.68 -1.46 2.72
CA ALA A 89 4.91 -2.04 3.24
C ALA A 89 6.15 -1.23 2.82
N GLY A 90 6.21 -0.73 1.58
CA GLY A 90 7.25 0.19 1.10
C GLY A 90 7.32 1.50 1.90
N MET A 91 6.18 1.98 2.37
CA MET A 91 6.06 3.11 3.30
C MET A 91 6.28 2.75 4.78
N LYS A 92 6.56 1.48 5.10
CA LYS A 92 6.68 0.92 6.46
C LYS A 92 5.40 1.05 7.29
N GLN A 93 4.25 1.18 6.64
CA GLN A 93 2.92 1.19 7.27
C GLN A 93 2.37 -0.24 7.32
N TYR A 94 2.96 -1.07 8.18
CA TYR A 94 2.73 -2.52 8.17
C TYR A 94 1.31 -2.91 8.57
N GLU A 95 0.64 -2.16 9.45
CA GLU A 95 -0.76 -2.40 9.82
C GLU A 95 -1.71 -2.23 8.62
N ASP A 96 -1.48 -1.23 7.78
CA ASP A 96 -2.29 -0.99 6.59
C ASP A 96 -1.96 -1.98 5.47
N ALA A 97 -0.69 -2.39 5.37
CA ALA A 97 -0.29 -3.49 4.50
C ALA A 97 -1.02 -4.80 4.85
N ILE A 98 -1.10 -5.13 6.14
CA ILE A 98 -1.84 -6.31 6.64
C ILE A 98 -3.32 -6.23 6.24
N LYS A 99 -3.99 -5.08 6.42
CA LYS A 99 -5.40 -4.91 6.03
C LYS A 99 -5.60 -5.11 4.52
N ALA A 100 -4.66 -4.62 3.70
CA ALA A 100 -4.72 -4.77 2.26
C ALA A 100 -4.52 -6.24 1.82
N TRP A 101 -3.59 -6.96 2.45
CA TRP A 101 -3.44 -8.40 2.21
C TRP A 101 -4.59 -9.22 2.79
N ASP A 102 -5.23 -8.80 3.87
CA ASP A 102 -6.46 -9.43 4.36
C ASP A 102 -7.59 -9.33 3.34
N LYS A 103 -7.75 -8.16 2.69
CA LYS A 103 -8.68 -7.99 1.57
C LYS A 103 -8.30 -8.87 0.37
N THR A 104 -7.01 -8.97 0.06
CA THR A 104 -6.50 -9.87 -0.99
C THR A 104 -6.90 -11.31 -0.70
N ILE A 105 -6.66 -11.78 0.52
CA ILE A 105 -6.98 -13.15 0.96
C ILE A 105 -8.49 -13.40 0.95
N ALA A 106 -9.30 -12.42 1.32
CA ALA A 106 -10.76 -12.54 1.26
C ALA A 106 -11.28 -12.71 -0.18
N LEU A 107 -10.63 -12.04 -1.15
CA LEU A 107 -10.98 -12.12 -2.57
C LEU A 107 -10.36 -13.34 -3.27
N ALA A 108 -9.14 -13.69 -2.89
CA ALA A 108 -8.32 -14.75 -3.47
C ALA A 108 -7.64 -15.57 -2.35
N PRO A 109 -8.39 -16.48 -1.71
CA PRO A 109 -7.90 -17.25 -0.55
C PRO A 109 -6.80 -18.26 -0.89
N SER A 110 -6.55 -18.51 -2.18
CA SER A 110 -5.50 -19.40 -2.67
C SER A 110 -4.20 -18.67 -3.04
N SER A 111 -3.96 -17.46 -2.50
CA SER A 111 -2.73 -16.69 -2.74
C SER A 111 -1.70 -16.93 -1.62
N PRO A 112 -0.77 -17.90 -1.77
CA PRO A 112 0.24 -18.16 -0.74
C PRO A 112 1.14 -16.94 -0.48
N ILE A 113 1.40 -16.15 -1.52
CA ILE A 113 2.26 -14.96 -1.43
C ILE A 113 1.62 -13.88 -0.55
N ALA A 114 0.29 -13.71 -0.58
CA ALA A 114 -0.39 -12.76 0.30
C ALA A 114 -0.27 -13.14 1.77
N TYR A 115 -0.36 -14.44 2.09
CA TYR A 115 -0.15 -14.96 3.44
C TYR A 115 1.30 -14.78 3.92
N ASP A 116 2.28 -15.02 3.05
CA ASP A 116 3.70 -14.86 3.35
C ASP A 116 4.07 -13.38 3.64
N ASN A 117 3.60 -12.47 2.79
CA ASN A 117 3.80 -11.04 2.98
C ASN A 117 3.12 -10.53 4.27
N LYS A 118 1.89 -10.98 4.54
CA LYS A 118 1.19 -10.70 5.79
C LYS A 118 1.98 -11.23 7.00
N GLY A 119 2.50 -12.45 6.92
CA GLY A 119 3.35 -13.05 7.94
C GLY A 119 4.58 -12.19 8.24
N THR A 120 5.23 -11.69 7.19
CA THR A 120 6.41 -10.82 7.29
C THR A 120 6.10 -9.50 7.97
N ALA A 121 5.01 -8.83 7.59
CA ALA A 121 4.60 -7.60 8.27
C ALA A 121 4.23 -7.84 9.74
N LEU A 122 3.51 -8.92 10.05
CA LEU A 122 3.19 -9.29 11.43
C LEU A 122 4.44 -9.55 12.27
N ALA A 123 5.44 -10.22 11.69
CA ALA A 123 6.72 -10.47 12.34
C ALA A 123 7.47 -9.17 12.66
N ILE A 124 7.48 -8.21 11.72
CA ILE A 124 8.09 -6.89 11.93
C ILE A 124 7.41 -6.13 13.07
N LEU A 125 6.08 -6.26 13.20
CA LEU A 125 5.30 -5.69 14.29
C LEU A 125 5.42 -6.47 15.62
N GLY A 126 6.17 -7.57 15.65
CA GLY A 126 6.35 -8.42 16.82
C GLY A 126 5.16 -9.35 17.13
N ARG A 127 4.17 -9.44 16.24
CA ARG A 127 2.98 -10.31 16.34
C ARG A 127 3.32 -11.72 15.85
N ASN A 128 4.28 -12.35 16.52
CA ASN A 128 4.97 -13.54 16.01
C ASN A 128 4.06 -14.78 15.86
N GLU A 129 3.11 -14.98 16.76
CA GLU A 129 2.15 -16.09 16.71
C GLU A 129 1.24 -16.00 15.47
N GLU A 130 0.77 -14.78 15.17
CA GLU A 130 -0.05 -14.51 13.98
C GLU A 130 0.78 -14.61 12.69
N ALA A 131 2.04 -14.20 12.75
CA ALA A 131 2.98 -14.36 11.65
C ALA A 131 3.20 -15.83 11.30
N ILE A 132 3.47 -16.69 12.30
CA ILE A 132 3.62 -18.14 12.11
C ILE A 132 2.36 -18.75 11.51
N THR A 133 1.18 -18.33 11.98
CA THR A 133 -0.10 -18.80 11.44
C THR A 133 -0.22 -18.46 9.96
N SER A 134 0.15 -17.22 9.58
CA SER A 134 0.11 -16.79 8.18
C SER A 134 1.12 -17.57 7.32
N TYR A 135 2.36 -17.77 7.78
CA TYR A 135 3.33 -18.58 7.05
C TYR A 135 2.89 -20.05 6.89
N ASN A 136 2.24 -20.63 7.89
CA ASN A 136 1.71 -22.00 7.79
C ASN A 136 0.64 -22.12 6.70
N GLU A 137 -0.23 -21.11 6.53
CA GLU A 137 -1.18 -21.09 5.42
C GLU A 137 -0.48 -20.95 4.06
N ALA A 138 0.56 -20.11 3.96
CA ALA A 138 1.36 -20.01 2.74
C ALA A 138 1.98 -21.37 2.35
N ILE A 139 2.58 -22.08 3.33
CA ILE A 139 3.17 -23.41 3.15
C ILE A 139 2.11 -24.47 2.82
N ARG A 140 0.91 -24.38 3.42
CA ARG A 140 -0.19 -25.31 3.12
C ARG A 140 -0.68 -25.17 1.68
N LEU A 141 -0.74 -23.94 1.18
CA LEU A 141 -1.17 -23.63 -0.18
C LEU A 141 -0.12 -23.98 -1.23
N ASP A 142 1.16 -23.75 -0.93
CA ASP A 142 2.28 -24.13 -1.78
C ASP A 142 3.46 -24.68 -0.95
N PRO A 143 3.49 -26.00 -0.73
CA PRO A 143 4.52 -26.63 0.08
C PRO A 143 5.88 -26.77 -0.62
N GLN A 144 5.95 -26.55 -1.94
CA GLN A 144 7.20 -26.65 -2.69
C GLN A 144 8.00 -25.35 -2.63
N GLN A 145 7.36 -24.25 -2.29
CA GLN A 145 8.01 -22.96 -2.15
C GLN A 145 8.82 -22.85 -0.86
N ALA A 146 10.11 -23.20 -0.96
CA ALA A 146 11.05 -23.21 0.17
C ALA A 146 11.16 -21.88 0.92
N LYS A 147 10.87 -20.75 0.26
CA LYS A 147 10.89 -19.41 0.88
C LYS A 147 9.96 -19.33 2.10
N PHE A 148 8.73 -19.83 2.00
CA PHE A 148 7.74 -19.70 3.09
C PHE A 148 8.18 -20.43 4.35
N GLN A 149 8.77 -21.61 4.17
CA GLN A 149 9.39 -22.38 5.24
C GLN A 149 10.56 -21.61 5.86
N ALA A 150 11.45 -21.05 5.02
CA ALA A 150 12.62 -20.31 5.49
C ALA A 150 12.23 -19.06 6.30
N ASP A 151 11.23 -18.29 5.86
CA ASP A 151 10.77 -17.08 6.55
C ASP A 151 10.17 -17.41 7.92
N ARG A 152 9.35 -18.47 8.00
CA ARG A 152 8.81 -18.95 9.29
C ARG A 152 9.92 -19.43 10.23
N ASP A 153 10.86 -20.22 9.72
CA ASP A 153 11.92 -20.81 10.54
C ASP A 153 12.89 -19.72 11.04
N LEU A 154 13.19 -18.72 10.22
CA LEU A 154 13.95 -17.53 10.61
C LEU A 154 13.28 -16.78 11.77
N LEU A 155 11.96 -16.58 11.70
CA LEU A 155 11.19 -15.97 12.78
C LEU A 155 11.30 -16.77 14.08
N ILE A 156 11.14 -18.10 14.00
CA ILE A 156 11.24 -18.99 15.16
C ILE A 156 12.64 -18.94 15.77
N GLU A 157 13.69 -18.91 14.96
CA GLU A 157 15.07 -18.78 15.43
C GLU A 157 15.30 -17.44 16.15
N ASN A 158 14.82 -16.34 15.58
CA ASN A 158 14.89 -15.02 16.18
C ASN A 158 14.17 -14.97 17.54
N MET A 159 12.99 -15.60 17.65
CA MET A 159 12.29 -15.73 18.92
C MET A 159 13.06 -16.56 19.97
N LYS A 160 13.77 -17.61 19.56
CA LYS A 160 14.61 -18.39 20.48
C LYS A 160 15.77 -17.56 21.01
N LYS A 161 16.40 -16.74 20.15
CA LYS A 161 17.49 -15.84 20.53
C LYS A 161 17.04 -14.77 21.52
N THR A 162 15.84 -14.19 21.33
CA THR A 162 15.31 -13.15 22.23
C THR A 162 14.79 -13.71 23.56
N LYS A 163 14.30 -14.95 23.59
CA LYS A 163 13.86 -15.64 24.82
C LYS A 163 15.02 -16.31 25.59
N SER A 164 16.21 -16.41 25.01
CA SER A 164 17.42 -16.80 25.74
C SER A 164 17.60 -15.82 26.92
N PRO A 165 17.76 -16.31 28.17
CA PRO A 165 17.75 -15.46 29.34
C PRO A 165 18.79 -14.34 29.17
N LEU A 166 18.38 -13.12 29.58
CA LEU A 166 19.14 -11.88 29.46
C LEU A 166 20.63 -12.13 29.65
N SER A 167 21.45 -11.40 28.86
CA SER A 167 22.90 -11.55 28.77
C SER A 167 23.55 -11.98 30.10
N PRO A 168 24.64 -12.76 30.09
CA PRO A 168 25.29 -13.23 31.31
C PRO A 168 25.47 -12.14 32.37
N MET A 169 25.63 -10.88 31.95
CA MET A 169 25.68 -9.69 32.78
C MET A 169 24.42 -9.48 33.65
N ILE A 170 23.21 -9.67 33.13
CA ILE A 170 21.96 -9.43 33.87
C ILE A 170 21.62 -10.63 34.77
N ALA A 171 21.90 -11.85 34.31
CA ALA A 171 21.87 -13.03 35.17
C ALA A 171 22.89 -12.89 36.34
N PHE A 172 24.09 -12.37 36.06
CA PHE A 172 25.11 -12.09 37.07
C PHE A 172 24.68 -10.98 38.02
N MET A 173 24.10 -9.88 37.52
CA MET A 173 23.56 -8.81 38.39
C MET A 173 22.41 -9.32 39.28
N ALA A 174 21.52 -10.16 38.76
CA ALA A 174 20.44 -10.76 39.56
C ALA A 174 21.00 -11.67 40.68
N ILE A 175 22.07 -12.42 40.40
CA ILE A 175 22.77 -13.25 41.40
C ILE A 175 23.45 -12.38 42.46
N ILE A 176 24.13 -11.30 42.08
CA ILE A 176 24.79 -10.39 43.03
C ILE A 176 23.77 -9.68 43.92
N ILE A 177 22.66 -9.20 43.35
CA ILE A 177 21.58 -8.55 44.11
C ILE A 177 20.90 -9.56 45.06
N GLY A 178 20.67 -10.79 44.60
CA GLY A 178 20.11 -11.87 45.43
C GLY A 178 21.03 -12.30 46.58
N ALA A 179 22.35 -12.34 46.36
CA ALA A 179 23.33 -12.69 47.38
C ALA A 179 23.51 -11.58 48.43
N CYS A 180 23.44 -10.31 48.04
CA CYS A 180 23.50 -9.18 48.98
C CYS A 180 22.31 -9.15 49.96
N CYS A 181 21.11 -9.54 49.52
CA CYS A 181 19.94 -9.59 50.40
C CYS A 181 19.94 -10.79 51.37
N ALA A 182 20.51 -11.94 50.97
CA ALA A 182 20.54 -13.15 51.80
C ALA A 182 21.54 -13.08 52.98
N GLY A 183 22.58 -12.25 52.89
CA GLY A 183 23.59 -12.08 53.94
C GLY A 183 23.11 -11.35 55.20
N VAL A 184 21.98 -10.65 55.15
CA VAL A 184 21.47 -9.82 56.26
C VAL A 184 20.59 -10.60 57.24
N TYR A 185 20.06 -11.78 56.85
CA TYR A 185 19.14 -12.56 57.68
C TYR A 185 19.79 -13.68 58.53
N ARG A 186 21.10 -13.94 58.39
CA ARG A 186 21.83 -14.97 59.18
C ARG A 186 22.72 -14.36 60.27
N ARG A 187 22.17 -13.47 61.11
CA ARG A 187 22.74 -13.18 62.44
C ARG A 187 21.65 -12.71 63.39
N ARG A 188 21.04 -13.62 64.14
CA ARG A 188 20.81 -13.43 65.58
C ARG A 188 20.93 -14.78 66.29
N PRO A 189 21.62 -14.82 67.45
CA PRO A 189 21.87 -16.02 68.24
C PRO A 189 20.60 -16.60 68.86
#